data_AF-A0A0K2UU09-F1
#
_entry.id   AF-A0A0K2UU09-F1
#
_cell.length_a   1.000
_cell.length_b   1.000
_cell.length_c   1.000
_cell.angle_alpha   90.00
_cell.angle_beta   90.00
_cell.angle_gamma   90.00
#
_symmetry.space_group_name_H-M   'P 1'
#
loop_
_entity.id
_entity.type
_entity.pdbx_description
1 polymer ?
#
loop_
_entity_poly.entity_id
_entity_poly.type
_entity_poly.pdbx_seq_one_letter_code
_entity_poly.pdbx_strand_id
1 'polypeptide(L)'
;MPIYVNMVRDPVERVISWYYYVRAPWYFVERKRAFPDLPLPNPNWLKKDFETCVRINDPECRYLTGLKRDGFGDHRRQTMFFCGHNEKCTGFNTEVAMKKAMENVEKHYAVVGVLEELNKTLTVLEHYVPRFFKGALNTYWNEVQVFSKINRNIYKPPVKESTKVIVRRNFTREIEFYDFCKQRLHK
;
A
#
# COMPACT_ATOMS: atom_id res chain seq x y z
N MET A 1 21.41 8.14 -16.04
CA MET A 1 20.12 8.46 -15.40
C MET A 1 19.83 7.40 -14.34
N PRO A 2 19.22 7.75 -13.19
CA PRO A 2 18.88 6.78 -12.15
C PRO A 2 17.83 5.78 -12.64
N ILE A 3 17.84 4.56 -12.09
CA ILE A 3 16.85 3.52 -12.36
C ILE A 3 15.79 3.59 -11.25
N TYR A 4 14.56 3.95 -11.58
CA TYR A 4 13.44 3.88 -10.64
C TYR A 4 12.73 2.54 -10.76
N VAL A 5 12.56 1.88 -9.62
CA VAL A 5 11.72 0.68 -9.44
C VAL A 5 10.76 0.90 -8.29
N ASN A 6 9.58 0.30 -8.34
CA ASN A 6 8.64 0.34 -7.22
C ASN A 6 7.68 -0.86 -7.25
N MET A 7 6.83 -0.95 -6.24
CA MET A 7 5.80 -1.98 -6.08
C MET A 7 4.44 -1.33 -5.82
N VAL A 8 3.40 -1.87 -6.44
CA VAL A 8 2.01 -1.57 -6.13
C VAL A 8 1.34 -2.79 -5.47
N ARG A 9 0.27 -2.52 -4.72
CA ARG A 9 -0.59 -3.52 -4.09
C ARG A 9 -2.05 -3.14 -4.36
N ASP A 10 -2.97 -4.11 -4.31
CA ASP A 10 -4.41 -3.81 -4.31
C ASP A 10 -4.71 -2.71 -3.27
N PRO A 11 -5.31 -1.57 -3.67
CA PRO A 11 -5.46 -0.43 -2.79
C PRO A 11 -6.27 -0.72 -1.52
N VAL A 12 -7.27 -1.59 -1.61
CA VAL A 12 -8.14 -1.96 -0.48
C VAL A 12 -7.40 -2.90 0.48
N GLU A 13 -6.74 -3.94 -0.04
CA GLU A 13 -5.90 -4.82 0.77
C GLU A 13 -4.74 -4.07 1.43
N ARG A 14 -4.19 -3.07 0.75
CA ARG A 14 -3.16 -2.18 1.27
C ARG A 14 -3.65 -1.38 2.47
N VAL A 15 -4.80 -0.73 2.40
CA VAL A 15 -5.32 0.05 3.54
C VAL A 15 -5.80 -0.82 4.69
N ILE A 16 -6.37 -2.00 4.41
CA ILE A 16 -6.69 -2.99 5.46
C ILE A 16 -5.41 -3.45 6.15
N SER A 17 -4.35 -3.74 5.38
CA SER A 17 -3.05 -4.13 5.93
C SER A 17 -2.49 -3.04 6.84
N TRP A 18 -2.57 -1.77 6.44
CA TRP A 18 -2.13 -0.64 7.26
C TRP A 18 -2.99 -0.49 8.52
N TYR A 19 -4.32 -0.58 8.39
CA TYR A 19 -5.27 -0.43 9.49
C TYR A 19 -4.93 -1.35 10.67
N TYR A 20 -4.61 -2.62 10.40
CA TYR A 20 -4.22 -3.56 11.44
C TYR A 20 -2.74 -3.47 11.82
N TYR A 21 -1.87 -3.01 10.93
CA TYR A 21 -0.44 -2.83 11.25
C TYR A 21 -0.25 -1.77 12.32
N VAL A 22 -0.88 -0.60 12.17
CA VAL A 22 -0.80 0.48 13.17
C VAL A 22 -1.50 0.17 14.47
N ARG A 23 -2.25 -0.94 14.57
CA ARG A 23 -2.92 -1.40 15.79
C ARG A 23 -2.17 -2.54 16.49
N ALA A 24 -1.13 -3.07 15.86
CA ALA A 24 -0.41 -4.19 16.41
C ALA A 24 0.37 -3.79 17.69
N PRO A 25 0.38 -4.63 18.73
CA PRO A 25 1.12 -4.35 19.97
C PRO A 25 2.59 -4.00 19.75
N TRP A 26 3.30 -4.72 18.88
CA TRP A 26 4.73 -4.46 18.60
C TRP A 26 4.97 -3.05 18.08
N TYR A 27 4.07 -2.52 17.23
CA TYR A 27 4.18 -1.18 16.66
C TYR A 27 4.21 -0.10 17.76
N PHE A 28 3.42 -0.27 18.82
CA PHE A 28 3.41 0.66 19.95
C PHE A 28 4.50 0.40 20.98
N VAL A 29 4.87 -0.86 21.21
CA VAL A 29 5.98 -1.20 22.12
C VAL A 29 7.28 -0.59 21.60
N GLU A 30 7.59 -0.76 20.33
CA GLU A 30 8.79 -0.18 19.70
C GLU A 30 8.75 1.34 19.72
N ARG A 31 7.60 1.94 19.37
CA ARG A 31 7.44 3.40 19.36
C ARG A 31 7.52 4.00 20.77
N LYS A 32 6.98 3.34 21.80
CA LYS A 32 7.05 3.78 23.19
C LYS A 32 8.47 3.66 23.74
N ARG A 33 9.25 2.65 23.32
CA ARG A 33 10.68 2.55 23.64
C ARG A 33 11.49 3.69 23.02
N ALA A 34 11.22 4.00 21.75
CA ALA A 34 11.91 5.09 21.04
C ALA A 34 11.47 6.48 21.51
N PHE A 35 10.20 6.63 21.91
CA PHE A 35 9.59 7.89 22.34
C PHE A 35 8.79 7.69 23.64
N PRO A 36 9.45 7.64 24.80
CA PRO A 36 8.81 7.33 26.09
C PRO A 36 7.68 8.28 26.48
N ASP A 37 7.74 9.55 26.04
CA ASP A 37 6.74 10.56 26.40
C ASP A 37 5.47 10.50 25.56
N LEU A 38 5.47 9.76 24.44
CA LEU A 38 4.26 9.64 23.62
C LEU A 38 3.17 8.85 24.38
N PRO A 39 1.94 9.38 24.49
CA PRO A 39 0.85 8.67 25.14
C PRO A 39 0.51 7.40 24.35
N LEU A 40 0.08 6.36 25.07
CA LEU A 40 -0.46 5.18 24.42
C LEU A 40 -1.81 5.51 23.77
N PRO A 41 -2.16 4.88 22.64
CA PRO A 41 -3.45 5.09 21.99
C PRO A 41 -4.62 4.69 22.88
N ASN A 42 -5.79 5.25 22.59
CA ASN A 42 -7.03 4.85 23.25
C ASN A 42 -7.31 3.35 23.01
N PRO A 43 -7.57 2.54 24.07
CA PRO A 43 -7.89 1.12 23.94
C PRO A 43 -9.08 0.81 23.01
N ASN A 44 -10.08 1.68 22.95
CA ASN A 44 -11.23 1.50 22.05
C ASN A 44 -10.82 1.64 20.58
N TRP A 45 -9.88 2.53 20.27
CA TRP A 45 -9.33 2.65 18.91
C TRP A 45 -8.54 1.39 18.50
N LEU A 46 -7.78 0.81 19.44
CA LEU A 46 -7.02 -0.44 19.23
C LEU A 46 -7.93 -1.64 18.96
N LYS A 47 -9.06 -1.73 19.67
CA LYS A 47 -10.00 -2.86 19.57
C LYS A 47 -10.98 -2.77 18.39
N LYS A 48 -11.16 -1.58 17.82
CA LYS A 48 -12.11 -1.36 16.72
C LYS A 48 -11.67 -2.11 15.47
N ASP A 49 -12.47 -3.08 15.03
CA ASP A 49 -12.22 -3.81 13.79
C ASP A 49 -12.54 -2.95 12.55
N PHE A 50 -12.02 -3.36 11.40
CA PHE A 50 -12.17 -2.62 10.14
C PHE A 50 -13.62 -2.58 9.64
N GLU A 51 -14.41 -3.63 9.87
CA GLU A 51 -15.80 -3.69 9.41
C GLU A 51 -16.68 -2.71 10.16
N THR A 52 -16.53 -2.66 11.48
CA THR A 52 -17.17 -1.69 12.36
C THR A 52 -16.76 -0.28 11.96
N CYS A 53 -15.47 -0.04 11.70
CA CYS A 53 -14.96 1.25 11.24
C CYS A 53 -15.64 1.75 9.94
N VAL A 54 -15.73 0.88 8.93
CA VAL A 54 -16.41 1.19 7.66
C VAL A 54 -17.92 1.36 7.87
N ARG A 55 -18.56 0.48 8.63
CA ARG A 55 -20.01 0.47 8.86
C ARG A 55 -20.51 1.73 9.57
N ILE A 56 -19.76 2.23 10.55
CA ILE A 56 -20.11 3.47 11.26
C ILE A 56 -19.63 4.73 10.54
N ASN A 57 -19.05 4.59 9.34
CA ASN A 57 -18.48 5.68 8.54
C ASN A 57 -17.46 6.52 9.34
N ASP A 58 -16.60 5.84 10.11
CA ASP A 58 -15.58 6.50 10.92
C ASP A 58 -14.62 7.33 10.05
N PRO A 59 -14.16 8.51 10.51
CA PRO A 59 -13.22 9.34 9.76
C PRO A 59 -12.01 8.60 9.19
N GLU A 60 -11.46 7.59 9.89
CA GLU A 60 -10.30 6.86 9.39
C GLU A 60 -10.63 5.85 8.25
N CYS A 61 -11.90 5.47 8.07
CA CYS A 61 -12.34 4.46 7.09
C CYS A 61 -13.38 4.97 6.07
N ARG A 62 -13.79 6.25 6.12
CA ARG A 62 -14.75 6.82 5.16
C ARG A 62 -14.13 7.11 3.79
N TYR A 63 -12.82 7.41 3.74
CA TYR A 63 -12.05 7.63 2.52
C TYR A 63 -12.67 8.64 1.53
N LEU A 64 -12.78 9.91 1.91
CA LEU A 64 -13.35 10.93 1.02
C LEU A 64 -12.33 11.45 0.00
N THR A 65 -12.75 11.54 -1.26
CA THR A 65 -11.98 12.10 -2.38
C THR A 65 -11.50 13.53 -2.08
N GLY A 66 -10.30 13.86 -2.53
CA GLY A 66 -9.68 15.18 -2.38
C GLY A 66 -9.06 15.45 -1.01
N LEU A 67 -9.39 14.66 0.02
CA LEU A 67 -8.76 14.83 1.33
C LEU A 67 -7.25 14.63 1.25
N LYS A 68 -6.49 15.57 1.81
CA LYS A 68 -5.02 15.54 1.85
C LYS A 68 -4.45 14.85 3.08
N ARG A 69 -5.25 14.64 4.13
CA ARG A 69 -4.83 13.95 5.36
C ARG A 69 -6.05 13.44 6.11
N ASP A 70 -6.00 12.19 6.52
CA ASP A 70 -6.91 11.64 7.53
C ASP A 70 -6.07 10.72 8.45
N GLY A 71 -6.10 10.93 9.77
CA GLY A 71 -5.48 10.05 10.78
C GLY A 71 -3.93 9.92 10.80
N PHE A 72 -3.48 8.77 11.34
CA PHE A 72 -2.07 8.36 11.52
C PHE A 72 -1.54 7.59 10.31
N GLY A 73 -0.65 8.22 9.53
CA GLY A 73 -0.02 7.63 8.35
C GLY A 73 -1.01 7.36 7.22
N ASP A 74 -0.82 7.99 6.06
CA ASP A 74 -1.78 7.88 4.97
C ASP A 74 -1.34 6.84 3.95
N HIS A 75 -1.78 5.61 4.14
CA HIS A 75 -1.53 4.50 3.22
C HIS A 75 -2.59 4.35 2.13
N ARG A 76 -3.62 5.21 2.10
CA ARG A 76 -4.68 5.15 1.09
C ARG A 76 -4.26 5.75 -0.26
N ARG A 77 -3.26 6.63 -0.29
CA ARG A 77 -2.78 7.31 -1.50
C ARG A 77 -1.57 6.61 -2.12
N GLN A 78 -1.78 5.53 -2.87
CA GLN A 78 -0.69 4.91 -3.61
C GLN A 78 -0.25 5.79 -4.79
N THR A 79 -1.20 6.40 -5.49
CA THR A 79 -0.95 7.34 -6.60
C THR A 79 0.00 8.48 -6.23
N MET A 80 -0.10 9.01 -5.01
CA MET A 80 0.73 10.12 -4.52
C MET A 80 2.23 9.82 -4.61
N PHE A 81 2.65 8.58 -4.32
CA PHE A 81 4.07 8.17 -4.38
C PHE A 81 4.64 8.17 -5.80
N PHE A 82 3.78 8.02 -6.81
CA PHE A 82 4.17 8.02 -8.22
C PHE A 82 3.96 9.37 -8.89
N CYS A 83 2.96 10.14 -8.45
CA CYS A 83 2.67 11.48 -8.97
C CYS A 83 3.79 12.48 -8.65
N GLY A 84 4.38 12.37 -7.46
CA GLY A 84 5.52 13.18 -7.01
C GLY A 84 5.12 14.29 -6.02
N HIS A 85 5.99 15.30 -5.89
CA HIS A 85 5.93 16.29 -4.82
C HIS A 85 5.06 17.52 -5.12
N ASN A 86 4.35 17.54 -6.26
CA ASN A 86 3.45 18.65 -6.58
C ASN A 86 2.25 18.67 -5.63
N GLU A 87 1.79 19.85 -5.21
CA GLU A 87 0.62 19.97 -4.32
C GLU A 87 -0.63 19.28 -4.89
N LYS A 88 -0.81 19.29 -6.21
CA LYS A 88 -1.92 18.63 -6.89
C LYS A 88 -1.90 17.09 -6.74
N CYS A 89 -0.76 16.50 -6.37
CA CYS A 89 -0.62 15.07 -6.07
C CYS A 89 -1.14 14.67 -4.68
N THR A 90 -1.43 15.64 -3.81
CA THR A 90 -1.72 15.37 -2.39
C THR A 90 -3.16 14.89 -2.15
N GLY A 91 -4.10 15.16 -3.06
CA GLY A 91 -5.50 14.81 -2.90
C GLY A 91 -5.74 13.31 -3.12
N PHE A 92 -6.37 12.64 -2.14
CA PHE A 92 -6.75 11.24 -2.26
C PHE A 92 -7.77 11.00 -3.37
N ASN A 93 -7.58 9.92 -4.14
CA ASN A 93 -8.52 9.48 -5.16
C ASN A 93 -8.83 10.55 -6.23
N THR A 94 -7.87 11.42 -6.52
CA THR A 94 -8.04 12.52 -7.50
C THR A 94 -7.55 12.12 -8.88
N GLU A 95 -8.25 12.59 -9.91
CA GLU A 95 -7.90 12.31 -11.31
C GLU A 95 -6.54 12.91 -11.69
N VAL A 96 -6.22 14.10 -11.19
CA VAL A 96 -4.94 14.77 -11.47
C VAL A 96 -3.78 13.95 -10.92
N ALA A 97 -3.87 13.46 -9.67
CA ALA A 97 -2.83 12.63 -9.09
C ALA A 97 -2.65 11.31 -9.85
N MET A 98 -3.76 10.65 -10.20
CA MET A 98 -3.77 9.40 -10.93
C MET A 98 -3.12 9.54 -12.32
N LYS A 99 -3.57 10.51 -13.13
CA LYS A 99 -3.04 10.71 -14.50
C LYS A 99 -1.55 11.03 -14.47
N LYS A 100 -1.10 11.88 -13.54
CA LYS A 100 0.32 12.21 -13.41
C LYS A 100 1.16 11.03 -12.91
N ALA A 101 0.60 10.22 -12.00
CA ALA A 101 1.23 8.97 -11.58
C ALA A 101 1.43 8.01 -12.75
N MET A 102 0.41 7.77 -13.57
CA MET A 102 0.51 6.91 -14.76
C MET A 102 1.57 7.45 -15.75
N GLU A 103 1.56 8.75 -16.02
CA GLU A 103 2.55 9.41 -16.90
C GLU A 103 3.98 9.19 -16.38
N ASN A 104 4.20 9.37 -15.09
CA ASN A 104 5.52 9.19 -14.49
C ASN A 104 5.96 7.71 -14.52
N VAL A 105 5.04 6.77 -14.30
CA VAL A 105 5.31 5.33 -14.41
C VAL A 105 5.80 4.98 -15.82
N GLU A 106 5.15 5.46 -16.87
CA GLU A 106 5.60 5.20 -18.25
C GLU A 106 6.96 5.85 -18.56
N LYS A 107 7.16 7.11 -18.16
CA LYS A 107 8.33 7.88 -18.56
C LYS A 107 9.59 7.58 -17.77
N HIS A 108 9.46 7.19 -16.50
CA HIS A 108 10.57 7.25 -15.55
C HIS A 108 10.84 5.95 -14.79
N TYR A 109 9.88 5.03 -14.69
CA TYR A 109 10.07 3.78 -13.97
C TYR A 109 10.49 2.66 -14.92
N ALA A 110 11.60 2.00 -14.60
CA ALA A 110 12.01 0.79 -15.31
C ALA A 110 11.00 -0.32 -15.06
N VAL A 111 10.73 -0.62 -13.78
CA VAL A 111 9.78 -1.66 -13.37
C VAL A 111 8.88 -1.15 -12.25
N VAL A 112 7.58 -1.33 -12.42
CA VAL A 112 6.59 -1.22 -11.34
C VAL A 112 5.94 -2.59 -11.18
N GLY A 113 6.32 -3.30 -10.12
CA GLY A 113 5.81 -4.64 -9.85
C GLY A 113 4.48 -4.63 -9.11
N VAL A 114 3.82 -5.79 -9.08
CA VAL A 114 2.55 -6.01 -8.37
C VAL A 114 2.79 -7.05 -7.29
N LEU A 115 2.49 -6.72 -6.04
CA LEU A 115 2.76 -7.59 -4.89
C LEU A 115 2.02 -8.94 -5.01
N GLU A 116 0.79 -8.91 -5.52
CA GLU A 116 -0.04 -10.08 -5.77
C GLU A 116 0.50 -10.98 -6.91
N GLU A 117 1.39 -10.47 -7.77
CA GLU A 117 2.03 -11.19 -8.87
C GLU A 117 3.56 -11.19 -8.72
N LEU A 118 4.04 -11.54 -7.51
CA LEU A 118 5.47 -11.43 -7.16
C LEU A 118 6.39 -12.26 -8.06
N ASN A 119 5.97 -13.45 -8.51
CA ASN A 119 6.77 -14.26 -9.44
C ASN A 119 7.07 -13.51 -10.73
N LYS A 120 6.05 -12.93 -11.35
CA LYS A 120 6.22 -12.14 -12.57
C LYS A 120 7.04 -10.90 -12.31
N THR A 121 6.77 -10.21 -11.21
CA THR A 121 7.54 -9.04 -10.81
C THR A 121 9.03 -9.35 -10.71
N LEU A 122 9.40 -10.42 -10.00
CA LEU A 122 10.80 -10.82 -9.84
C LEU A 122 11.40 -11.18 -11.20
N THR A 123 10.71 -11.98 -12.01
CA THR A 123 11.16 -12.30 -13.38
C THR A 123 11.41 -11.04 -14.21
N VAL A 124 10.47 -10.08 -14.22
CA VAL A 124 10.63 -8.82 -14.96
C VAL A 124 11.82 -8.01 -14.45
N LEU A 125 12.00 -7.93 -13.13
CA LEU A 125 13.17 -7.28 -12.52
C LEU A 125 14.49 -7.94 -12.95
N GLU A 126 14.55 -9.27 -13.00
CA GLU A 126 15.76 -9.97 -13.46
C GLU A 126 16.11 -9.61 -14.91
N HIS A 127 15.11 -9.46 -15.78
CA HIS A 127 15.33 -9.19 -17.20
C HIS A 127 15.61 -7.71 -17.48
N TYR A 128 14.90 -6.78 -16.82
CA TYR A 128 15.06 -5.34 -17.03
C TYR A 128 16.27 -4.75 -16.30
N VAL A 129 16.61 -5.30 -15.12
CA VAL A 129 17.69 -4.76 -14.27
C VAL A 129 18.60 -5.90 -13.77
N PRO A 130 19.18 -6.72 -14.67
CA PRO A 130 19.88 -7.96 -14.33
C PRO A 130 21.11 -7.74 -13.43
N ARG A 131 21.78 -6.59 -13.55
CA ARG A 131 22.94 -6.26 -12.73
C ARG A 131 22.66 -6.35 -11.23
N PHE A 132 21.42 -6.08 -10.82
CA PHE A 132 21.00 -6.11 -9.42
C PHE A 132 20.10 -7.30 -9.10
N PHE A 133 19.27 -7.75 -10.03
CA PHE A 133 18.20 -8.72 -9.75
C PHE A 133 18.41 -10.10 -10.38
N LYS A 134 19.53 -10.37 -11.05
CA LYS A 134 19.79 -11.71 -11.60
C LYS A 134 19.71 -12.79 -10.49
N GLY A 135 18.81 -13.75 -10.65
CA GLY A 135 18.56 -14.83 -9.68
C GLY A 135 17.65 -14.48 -8.51
N ALA A 136 17.08 -13.27 -8.45
CA ALA A 136 16.19 -12.82 -7.38
C ALA A 136 14.97 -13.73 -7.16
N LEU A 137 14.38 -14.28 -8.22
CA LEU A 137 13.27 -15.23 -8.14
C LEU A 137 13.67 -16.49 -7.37
N ASN A 138 14.81 -17.07 -7.74
CA ASN A 138 15.32 -18.29 -7.09
C ASN A 138 15.70 -18.00 -5.63
N THR A 139 16.41 -16.90 -5.37
CA THR A 139 16.76 -16.49 -4.00
C THR A 139 15.52 -16.30 -3.13
N TYR A 140 14.50 -15.60 -3.64
CA TYR A 140 13.27 -15.36 -2.90
C TYR A 140 12.60 -16.67 -2.47
N TRP A 141 12.46 -17.64 -3.39
CA TRP A 141 11.77 -18.90 -3.09
C TRP A 141 12.59 -19.86 -2.24
N ASN A 142 13.92 -19.84 -2.36
CA ASN A 142 14.80 -20.62 -1.50
C ASN A 142 14.77 -20.13 -0.04
N GLU A 143 14.53 -18.84 0.18
CA GLU A 143 14.57 -18.20 1.50
C GLU A 143 13.18 -17.73 2.00
N VAL A 144 12.10 -18.05 1.28
CA VAL A 144 10.75 -17.53 1.58
C VAL A 144 10.28 -17.85 3.00
N GLN A 145 10.71 -18.97 3.57
CA GLN A 145 10.37 -19.38 4.93
C GLN A 145 10.98 -18.45 5.99
N VAL A 146 12.10 -17.79 5.68
CA VAL A 146 12.72 -16.78 6.52
C VAL A 146 11.99 -15.46 6.34
N PHE A 147 11.81 -15.00 5.10
CA PHE A 147 11.24 -13.69 4.79
C PHE A 147 9.75 -13.56 5.13
N SER A 148 8.97 -14.64 4.94
CA SER A 148 7.52 -14.64 5.20
C SER A 148 7.16 -14.39 6.67
N LYS A 149 8.10 -14.61 7.59
CA LYS A 149 7.90 -14.38 9.03
C LYS A 149 8.13 -12.92 9.45
N ILE A 150 8.86 -12.14 8.65
CA ILE A 150 9.28 -10.78 9.02
C ILE A 150 8.11 -9.81 8.97
N ASN A 151 7.33 -9.84 7.89
CA ASN A 151 6.29 -8.83 7.61
C ASN A 151 4.86 -9.36 7.80
N ARG A 152 4.69 -10.54 8.40
CA ARG A 152 3.37 -11.13 8.63
C ARG A 152 2.69 -10.47 9.82
N ASN A 153 1.65 -9.69 9.54
CA ASN A 153 0.77 -9.19 10.59
C ASN A 153 -0.21 -10.27 11.04
N ILE A 154 0.11 -10.98 12.13
CA ILE A 154 -0.77 -11.99 12.74
C ILE A 154 -2.07 -11.41 13.34
N TYR A 155 -2.14 -10.09 13.55
CA TYR A 155 -3.32 -9.39 14.06
C TYR A 155 -4.22 -8.85 12.95
N LYS A 156 -3.99 -9.20 11.68
CA LYS A 156 -4.92 -8.91 10.58
C LYS A 156 -5.96 -10.04 10.49
N PRO A 157 -7.19 -9.87 11.02
CA PRO A 157 -8.27 -10.82 10.76
C PRO A 157 -8.71 -10.76 9.28
N PRO A 158 -9.38 -11.82 8.78
CA PRO A 158 -10.07 -11.72 7.50
C PRO A 158 -11.16 -10.64 7.57
N VAL A 159 -11.34 -9.92 6.46
CA VAL A 159 -12.37 -8.88 6.30
C VAL A 159 -13.36 -9.36 5.25
N LYS A 160 -14.67 -9.25 5.52
CA LYS A 160 -15.73 -9.67 4.59
C LYS A 160 -15.62 -8.94 3.26
N GLU A 161 -15.93 -9.65 2.19
CA GLU A 161 -15.91 -9.09 0.85
C GLU A 161 -16.93 -7.95 0.69
N SER A 162 -18.09 -8.03 1.37
CA SER A 162 -19.07 -6.94 1.38
C SER A 162 -18.49 -5.62 1.92
N THR A 163 -17.67 -5.68 2.98
CA THR A 163 -16.93 -4.52 3.50
C THR A 163 -15.94 -3.99 2.47
N LYS A 164 -15.20 -4.88 1.80
CA LYS A 164 -14.22 -4.47 0.77
C LYS A 164 -14.92 -3.80 -0.41
N VAL A 165 -16.06 -4.31 -0.85
CA VAL A 165 -16.87 -3.70 -1.92
C VAL A 165 -17.28 -2.27 -1.57
N ILE A 166 -17.66 -1.99 -0.32
CA ILE A 166 -17.96 -0.63 0.13
C ILE A 166 -16.73 0.27 -0.02
N VAL A 167 -15.56 -0.20 0.44
CA VAL A 167 -14.31 0.57 0.36
C VAL A 167 -13.88 0.78 -1.10
N ARG A 168 -14.01 -0.23 -1.97
CA ARG A 168 -13.66 -0.13 -3.41
C ARG A 168 -14.38 1.01 -4.12
N ARG A 169 -15.64 1.29 -3.74
CA ARG A 169 -16.43 2.42 -4.31
C ARG A 169 -15.78 3.78 -4.04
N ASN A 170 -14.97 3.91 -2.99
CA ASN A 170 -14.27 5.14 -2.62
C ASN A 170 -12.80 5.19 -3.10
N PHE A 171 -12.32 4.15 -3.77
CA PHE A 171 -10.92 4.01 -4.23
C PHE A 171 -10.79 3.96 -5.77
N THR A 172 -11.80 4.45 -6.49
CA THR A 172 -11.91 4.30 -7.95
C THR A 172 -10.64 4.67 -8.72
N ARG A 173 -10.01 5.81 -8.42
CA ARG A 173 -8.76 6.28 -9.08
C ARG A 173 -7.51 5.55 -8.60
N GLU A 174 -7.48 5.12 -7.35
CA GLU A 174 -6.38 4.29 -6.84
C GLU A 174 -6.41 2.89 -7.47
N ILE A 175 -7.62 2.32 -7.68
CA ILE A 175 -7.83 1.03 -8.35
C ILE A 175 -7.47 1.14 -9.83
N GLU A 176 -7.93 2.20 -10.51
CA GLU A 176 -7.59 2.44 -11.92
C GLU A 176 -6.06 2.56 -12.12
N PHE A 177 -5.35 3.25 -11.22
CA PHE A 177 -3.88 3.28 -11.24
C PHE A 177 -3.23 1.92 -10.99
N TYR A 178 -3.75 1.15 -10.03
CA TYR A 178 -3.27 -0.21 -9.75
C TYR A 178 -3.45 -1.12 -10.97
N ASP A 179 -4.64 -1.12 -11.59
CA ASP A 179 -4.93 -1.94 -12.77
C ASP A 179 -4.07 -1.52 -13.97
N PHE A 180 -3.81 -0.23 -14.15
CA PHE A 180 -2.85 0.26 -15.14
C PHE A 180 -1.43 -0.30 -14.91
N CYS A 181 -0.93 -0.23 -13.67
CA CYS A 181 0.40 -0.77 -13.34
C CYS A 181 0.44 -2.30 -13.53
N LYS A 182 -0.65 -2.98 -13.15
CA LYS A 182 -0.81 -4.42 -13.38
C LYS A 182 -0.74 -4.74 -14.86
N GLN A 183 -1.57 -4.11 -15.69
CA GLN A 183 -1.56 -4.29 -17.14
C GLN A 183 -0.17 -4.04 -17.74
N ARG A 184 0.53 -3.00 -17.30
CA ARG A 184 1.90 -2.70 -17.76
C ARG A 184 2.89 -3.82 -17.40
N LEU A 185 2.74 -4.51 -16.27
CA LEU A 185 3.58 -5.64 -15.89
C LEU A 185 3.39 -6.88 -16.80
N HIS A 186 2.23 -7.00 -17.47
CA HIS A 186 1.95 -8.10 -18.42
C HIS A 186 2.28 -7.76 -19.88
N LYS A 187 2.75 -6.54 -20.17
CA LYS A 187 3.25 -6.15 -21.49
C LYS A 187 4.70 -6.56 -21.65
#